data_AF-A0A926A441-F1
#
_entry.id   AF-A0A926A441-F1
#
_cell.length_a   1.000
_cell.length_b   1.000
_cell.length_c   1.000
_cell.angle_alpha   90.00
_cell.angle_beta   90.00
_cell.angle_gamma   90.00
#
_symmetry.space_group_name_H-M   'P 1'
#
loop_
_entity.id
_entity.type
_entity.pdbx_description
1 polymer ?
#
loop_
_entity_poly.entity_id
_entity_poly.type
_entity_poly.pdbx_seq_one_letter_code
_entity_poly.pdbx_strand_id
1 'polypeptide(L)'
;MSAGRITRAGFRAPTTELDAHNVRRSFRKVVAAAGLDPTAWTPRELRHSFVSLLSASGVRIEDISRLVGHSGTAVTEKVYRHELHAVLDNGAIVMDDLFPLDDAG
;
A
#
# COMPACT_ATOMS: atom_id res chain seq x y z
N MET A 1 19.91 -1.02 34.64
CA MET A 1 19.17 -1.57 33.49
C MET A 1 17.94 -0.70 33.27
N SER A 2 17.96 0.19 32.27
CA SER A 2 16.90 1.18 32.03
C SER A 2 16.15 0.81 30.75
N ALA A 3 14.86 0.50 30.87
CA ALA A 3 13.98 0.23 29.75
C ALA A 3 13.67 1.55 29.00
N GLY A 4 14.17 1.67 27.77
CA GLY A 4 13.90 2.78 26.88
C GLY A 4 12.44 2.77 26.42
N ARG A 5 11.66 3.72 26.93
CA ARG A 5 10.27 3.98 26.51
C ARG A 5 10.29 4.52 25.08
N ILE A 6 9.88 3.70 24.11
CA ILE A 6 9.67 4.11 22.73
C ILE A 6 8.49 5.10 22.74
N THR A 7 8.79 6.39 22.64
CA THR A 7 7.78 7.43 22.43
C THR A 7 7.21 7.26 21.03
N ARG A 8 5.96 6.81 20.95
CA ARG A 8 5.11 6.84 19.75
C ARG A 8 5.04 8.28 19.25
N ALA A 9 5.92 8.65 18.31
CA ALA A 9 5.80 9.90 17.58
C ALA A 9 4.48 9.85 16.81
N GLY A 10 3.56 10.75 17.16
CA GLY A 10 2.24 10.83 16.56
C GLY A 10 2.35 11.22 15.09
N PHE A 11 2.14 10.24 14.20
CA PHE A 11 1.76 10.53 12.82
C PHE A 11 0.39 11.22 12.85
N ARG A 12 0.39 12.55 12.79
CA ARG A 12 -0.83 13.33 12.59
C ARG A 12 -1.09 13.38 11.10
N ALA A 13 -2.07 12.59 10.65
CA ALA A 13 -2.55 12.70 9.28
C ALA A 13 -3.02 14.15 9.03
N PRO A 14 -2.68 14.74 7.86
CA PRO A 14 -3.19 16.06 7.50
C PRO A 14 -4.72 16.03 7.49
N THR A 15 -5.34 17.06 8.07
CA THR A 15 -6.81 17.21 8.14
C THR A 15 -7.43 17.63 6.81
N THR A 16 -6.60 17.89 5.80
CA THR A 16 -6.97 18.26 4.44
C THR A 16 -6.38 17.24 3.47
N GLU A 17 -7.12 16.96 2.40
CA GLU A 17 -6.69 16.07 1.34
C GLU A 17 -5.30 16.48 0.81
N LEU A 18 -4.45 15.49 0.59
CA LEU A 18 -3.13 15.73 0.03
C LEU A 18 -3.27 16.11 -1.44
N ASP A 19 -2.77 17.30 -1.78
CA ASP A 19 -2.69 17.74 -3.17
C ASP A 19 -1.86 16.75 -4.01
N ALA A 20 -2.41 16.34 -5.16
CA ALA A 20 -1.82 15.31 -6.00
C ALA A 20 -0.44 15.73 -6.56
N HIS A 21 -0.19 17.03 -6.76
CA HIS A 21 1.12 17.52 -7.18
C HIS A 21 2.16 17.38 -6.06
N ASN A 22 1.78 17.71 -4.82
CA ASN A 22 2.64 17.52 -3.65
C ASN A 22 2.97 16.04 -3.42
N VAL A 23 2.00 15.13 -3.56
CA VAL A 23 2.23 13.68 -3.47
C VAL A 23 3.24 13.22 -4.52
N ARG A 24 3.07 13.63 -5.79
CA ARG A 24 4.00 13.28 -6.87
C ARG A 24 5.41 13.86 -6.64
N ARG A 25 5.51 15.05 -6.07
CA ARG A 25 6.80 15.67 -5.71
C ARG A 25 7.52 14.85 -4.64
N SER A 26 6.83 14.47 -3.57
CA SER A 26 7.41 13.64 -2.51
C SER A 26 7.76 12.24 -3.03
N PHE A 27 6.89 11.65 -3.86
CA PHE A 27 7.12 10.36 -4.49
C PHE A 27 8.42 10.34 -5.32
N ARG A 28 8.67 11.35 -6.15
CA ARG A 28 9.91 11.46 -6.93
C ARG A 28 11.17 11.45 -6.07
N LYS A 29 11.12 12.01 -4.86
CA LYS A 29 12.26 11.96 -3.93
C LYS A 29 12.53 10.54 -3.44
N VAL A 30 11.47 9.78 -3.15
CA VAL A 30 11.58 8.37 -2.73
C VAL A 30 12.13 7.51 -3.87
N VAL A 31 11.63 7.68 -5.10
CA VAL A 31 12.12 6.97 -6.28
C VAL A 31 13.61 7.25 -6.52
N ALA A 32 14.03 8.51 -6.41
CA ALA A 32 15.44 8.88 -6.53
C ALA A 32 16.31 8.22 -5.46
N ALA A 33 15.83 8.20 -4.20
CA ALA A 33 16.54 7.55 -3.10
C ALA A 33 16.64 6.03 -3.27
N ALA A 34 15.68 5.42 -3.97
CA ALA A 34 15.70 4.00 -4.34
C ALA A 34 16.58 3.70 -5.57
N GLY A 35 17.27 4.70 -6.15
CA GLY A 35 18.14 4.51 -7.32
C GLY A 35 17.39 4.33 -8.64
N LEU A 36 16.10 4.65 -8.69
CA LEU A 36 15.25 4.57 -9.87
C LEU A 36 15.11 5.95 -10.54
N ASP A 37 14.77 5.96 -11.84
CA ASP A 37 14.53 7.22 -12.58
C ASP A 37 13.21 7.88 -12.13
N PRO A 38 13.25 9.06 -11.48
CA PRO A 38 12.06 9.77 -10.99
C PRO A 38 11.14 10.29 -12.09
N THR A 39 11.60 10.32 -13.34
CA THR A 39 10.81 10.77 -14.50
C THR A 39 10.10 9.61 -15.19
N ALA A 40 10.68 8.40 -15.14
CA ALA A 40 10.10 7.18 -15.67
C ALA A 40 9.12 6.48 -14.72
N TRP A 41 9.23 6.71 -13.41
CA TRP A 41 8.36 6.09 -12.41
C TRP A 41 7.29 7.05 -11.88
N THR A 42 6.06 6.57 -11.86
CA THR A 42 4.89 7.23 -11.31
C THR A 42 4.18 6.33 -10.28
N PRO A 43 3.23 6.84 -9.48
CA PRO A 43 2.46 6.00 -8.56
C PRO A 43 1.64 4.90 -9.26
N ARG A 44 1.43 5.00 -10.58
CA ARG A 44 0.71 3.98 -11.37
C ARG A 44 1.53 2.70 -11.54
N GLU A 45 2.85 2.80 -11.72
CA GLU A 45 3.72 1.63 -11.78
C GLU A 45 3.69 0.83 -10.47
N LEU A 46 3.53 1.50 -9.32
CA LEU A 46 3.33 0.83 -8.04
C LEU A 46 2.02 0.02 -8.01
N ARG A 47 0.92 0.58 -8.53
CA ARG A 47 -0.36 -0.13 -8.65
C ARG A 47 -0.22 -1.36 -9.55
N HIS A 48 0.49 -1.26 -10.66
CA HIS A 48 0.75 -2.41 -11.53
C HIS A 48 1.61 -3.46 -10.84
N SER A 49 2.68 -3.05 -10.16
CA SER A 49 3.56 -3.95 -9.41
C SER A 49 2.79 -4.70 -8.31
N PHE A 50 1.93 -4.01 -7.57
CA PHE A 50 1.07 -4.60 -6.55
C PHE A 50 0.14 -5.69 -7.13
N VAL A 51 -0.53 -5.40 -8.25
CA VAL A 51 -1.39 -6.38 -8.94
C VAL A 51 -0.58 -7.59 -9.42
N SER A 52 0.58 -7.35 -10.03
CA SER A 52 1.45 -8.40 -10.53
C SER A 52 1.96 -9.31 -9.42
N LEU A 53 2.39 -8.74 -8.28
CA LEU A 53 2.88 -9.50 -7.13
C LEU A 53 1.80 -10.37 -6.50
N LEU A 54 0.62 -9.80 -6.23
CA LEU A 54 -0.50 -10.57 -5.67
C LEU A 54 -1.01 -11.66 -6.62
N SER A 55 -1.00 -11.38 -7.93
CA SER A 55 -1.33 -12.40 -8.93
C SER A 55 -0.30 -13.52 -8.95
N ALA A 56 0.99 -13.21 -8.80
CA ALA A 56 2.06 -14.20 -8.78
C ALA A 56 2.04 -15.05 -7.49
N SER A 57 1.59 -14.50 -6.37
CA SER A 57 1.45 -15.21 -5.10
C SER A 57 0.15 -16.02 -4.98
N GLY A 58 -0.67 -16.08 -6.04
CA GLY A 58 -1.87 -16.91 -6.10
C GLY A 58 -3.13 -16.29 -5.50
N VAL A 59 -3.15 -14.98 -5.24
CA VAL A 59 -4.37 -14.28 -4.80
C VAL A 59 -5.37 -14.26 -5.96
N ARG A 60 -6.64 -14.52 -5.65
CA ARG A 60 -7.72 -14.54 -6.66
C ARG A 60 -7.93 -13.15 -7.26
N ILE A 61 -8.22 -13.10 -8.56
CA ILE A 61 -8.37 -11.84 -9.31
C ILE A 61 -9.51 -10.97 -8.78
N GLU A 62 -10.58 -11.58 -8.25
CA GLU A 62 -11.70 -10.88 -7.63
C GLU A 62 -11.27 -10.15 -6.36
N ASP A 63 -10.40 -10.77 -5.56
CA ASP A 63 -9.87 -10.18 -4.33
C ASP A 63 -8.88 -9.06 -4.66
N ILE A 64 -8.03 -9.25 -5.67
CA ILE A 64 -7.12 -8.21 -6.18
C ILE A 64 -7.92 -7.00 -6.71
N SER A 65 -8.99 -7.24 -7.47
CA SER A 65 -9.87 -6.19 -8.02
C SER A 65 -10.51 -5.34 -6.91
N ARG A 66 -10.90 -5.99 -5.81
CA ARG A 66 -11.41 -5.32 -4.61
C ARG A 66 -10.34 -4.48 -3.92
N LEU A 67 -9.12 -5.03 -3.76
CA LEU A 67 -7.98 -4.31 -3.16
C LEU A 67 -7.61 -3.04 -3.90
N VAL A 68 -7.59 -3.08 -5.24
CA VAL A 68 -7.25 -1.91 -6.05
C VAL A 68 -8.41 -0.92 -6.19
N GLY A 69 -9.60 -1.25 -5.69
CA GLY A 69 -10.77 -0.38 -5.72
C GLY A 69 -11.38 -0.22 -7.12
N HIS A 70 -11.30 -1.23 -7.98
CA HIS A 70 -12.06 -1.22 -9.23
C HIS A 70 -13.56 -1.33 -8.90
N SER A 71 -14.31 -0.26 -9.17
CA SER A 71 -15.76 -0.15 -8.91
C SER A 71 -16.63 -0.93 -9.93
N GLY A 72 -16.12 -2.05 -10.45
CA GLY A 72 -16.79 -2.84 -11.47
C GLY A 72 -17.67 -3.93 -10.86
N THR A 73 -18.99 -3.79 -11.05
CA THR A 73 -20.11 -4.70 -10.70
C THR A 73 -20.64 -4.60 -9.27
N ALA A 74 -21.42 -3.55 -9.00
CA ALA A 74 -22.55 -3.47 -8.06
C ALA A 74 -22.58 -4.53 -6.93
N VAL A 75 -21.91 -4.25 -5.81
CA VAL A 75 -21.90 -5.13 -4.66
C VAL A 75 -22.39 -4.38 -3.41
N THR A 76 -23.49 -4.88 -2.84
CA THR A 76 -24.34 -4.25 -1.81
C THR A 76 -23.58 -3.92 -0.51
N GLU A 77 -23.34 -2.65 -0.27
CA GLU A 77 -22.41 -2.02 0.69
C GLU A 77 -22.38 -2.51 2.16
N LYS A 78 -23.36 -3.31 2.63
CA LYS A 78 -23.50 -3.69 4.04
C LYS A 78 -22.93 -5.08 4.39
N VAL A 79 -23.04 -6.06 3.49
CA VAL A 79 -22.48 -7.42 3.69
C VAL A 79 -20.97 -7.40 3.41
N TYR A 80 -20.53 -6.53 2.49
CA TYR A 80 -19.18 -6.60 1.92
C TYR A 80 -18.12 -5.77 2.62
N ARG A 81 -18.50 -4.90 3.57
CA ARG A 81 -17.52 -4.23 4.44
C ARG A 81 -16.68 -5.24 5.23
N HIS A 82 -17.28 -6.36 5.66
CA HIS A 82 -16.58 -7.38 6.44
C HIS A 82 -15.59 -8.18 5.58
N GLU A 83 -15.97 -8.55 4.35
CA GLU A 83 -15.05 -9.23 3.42
C GLU A 83 -13.90 -8.31 2.97
N LEU A 84 -14.17 -7.01 2.75
CA LEU A 84 -13.13 -6.05 2.36
C LEU A 84 -12.04 -5.92 3.43
N HIS A 85 -12.40 -5.93 4.73
CA HIS A 85 -11.41 -5.94 5.81
C HIS A 85 -10.53 -7.19 5.74
N ALA A 86 -11.12 -8.39 5.64
CA ALA A 86 -10.36 -9.62 5.53
C ALA A 86 -9.45 -9.67 4.28
N VAL A 87 -9.91 -9.10 3.17
CA VAL A 87 -9.14 -9.02 1.93
C VAL A 87 -7.97 -8.02 2.07
N LEU A 88 -8.20 -6.86 2.70
CA LEU A 88 -7.14 -5.88 3.00
C LEU A 88 -6.07 -6.47 3.91
N ASP A 89 -6.48 -7.20 4.95
CA ASP A 89 -5.56 -7.88 5.87
C ASP A 89 -4.74 -8.95 5.13
N ASN A 90 -5.38 -9.74 4.26
CA ASN A 90 -4.69 -10.76 3.46
C ASN A 90 -3.69 -10.15 2.46
N GLY A 91 -4.05 -9.03 1.82
CA GLY A 91 -3.13 -8.32 0.92
C GLY A 91 -1.91 -7.76 1.65
N ALA A 92 -2.09 -7.24 2.87
CA ALA A 92 -1.00 -6.78 3.72
C ALA A 92 -0.08 -7.94 4.14
N ILE A 93 -0.66 -9.06 4.61
CA ILE A 93 0.09 -10.26 5.01
C ILE A 93 0.96 -10.79 3.87
N VAL A 94 0.39 -10.96 2.68
CA VAL A 94 1.14 -11.44 1.51
C VAL A 94 2.27 -10.48 1.13
N MET A 95 2.06 -9.16 1.25
CA MET A 95 3.10 -8.18 0.97
C MET A 95 4.21 -8.19 2.03
N ASP A 96 3.87 -8.38 3.30
CA ASP A 96 4.84 -8.54 4.40
C ASP A 96 5.67 -9.82 4.20
N ASP A 97 5.05 -10.92 3.76
CA ASP A 97 5.75 -12.17 3.45
C ASP A 97 6.69 -12.05 2.24
N LEU A 98 6.32 -11.24 1.23
CA LEU A 98 7.15 -11.00 0.04
C LEU A 98 8.32 -10.05 0.32
N PHE A 99 8.14 -9.11 1.23
CA PHE A 99 9.15 -8.12 1.63
C PHE A 99 9.35 -8.17 3.15
N PRO A 100 9.94 -9.26 3.69
CA PRO A 100 10.23 -9.32 5.11
C PRO A 100 11.10 -8.13 5.48
N LEU A 101 10.72 -7.44 6.55
CA LEU A 101 11.55 -6.39 7.11
C LEU A 101 12.79 -7.07 7.70
N ASP A 102 13.90 -7.05 6.95
CA ASP A 102 15.19 -7.30 7.56
C ASP A 102 15.39 -6.20 8.61
N ASP A 103 15.55 -6.60 9.88
CA ASP A 103 16.05 -5.72 10.94
C ASP A 103 17.52 -5.33 10.63
N ALA A 104 17.73 -4.62 9.52
CA ALA A 104 18.99 -4.00 9.17
C ALA A 104 19.04 -2.67 9.94
N GLY A 105 19.89 -2.66 10.97
CA GLY A 105 20.09 -1.55 11.91
C GLY A 105 20.58 -0.24 11.32
#